data_AF-A0A355H0B2-F1
#
_entry.id   AF-A0A355H0B2-F1
#
_cell.length_a   1.000
_cell.length_b   1.000
_cell.length_c   1.000
_cell.angle_alpha   90.00
_cell.angle_beta   90.00
_cell.angle_gamma   90.00
#
_symmetry.space_group_name_H-M   'P 1'
#
loop_
_entity.id
_entity.type
_entity.pdbx_description
1 polymer ?
#
loop_
_entity_poly.entity_id
_entity_poly.type
_entity_poly.pdbx_seq_one_letter_code
_entity_poly.pdbx_strand_id
1 'polypeptide(L)'
;TTGHATEVLKVIERKADMTLATPSGKLMGERSMWADKAERLTMENTRQICPGVYVAGMSANAAFGGPRMGPIFGGMLLSGRKVAELILASS
;
A
#
# COMPACT_ATOMS: atom_id res chain seq x y z
N THR A 1 -4.75 11.19 6.92
CA THR A 1 -5.50 10.49 5.84
C THR A 1 -4.94 9.09 5.68
N THR A 2 -5.69 8.13 5.14
CA THR A 2 -5.25 6.71 5.08
C THR A 2 -4.43 6.35 3.84
N GLY A 3 -4.40 7.23 2.82
CA GLY A 3 -3.58 7.06 1.60
C GLY A 3 -2.09 7.28 1.87
N HIS A 4 -1.51 8.33 1.29
CA HIS A 4 -0.08 8.66 1.41
C HIS A 4 0.44 8.74 2.86
N ALA A 5 -0.37 9.25 3.78
CA ALA A 5 0.03 9.42 5.18
C ALA A 5 0.00 8.12 6.00
N THR A 6 -0.58 7.04 5.46
CA THR A 6 -0.58 5.68 6.05
C THR A 6 -0.97 5.63 7.53
N GLU A 7 -1.90 6.48 7.98
CA GLU A 7 -2.18 6.66 9.42
C GLU A 7 -2.63 5.38 10.12
N VAL A 8 -3.44 4.54 9.45
CA VAL A 8 -3.85 3.24 10.01
C VAL A 8 -2.66 2.29 10.17
N LEU A 9 -1.76 2.25 9.19
CA LEU A 9 -0.57 1.41 9.26
C LEU A 9 0.40 1.89 10.34
N LYS A 10 0.51 3.21 10.57
CA LYS A 10 1.29 3.76 11.69
C LYS A 10 0.71 3.32 13.04
N VAL A 11 -0.62 3.28 13.16
CA VAL A 11 -1.28 2.78 14.37
C VAL A 11 -1.02 1.29 14.57
N ILE A 12 -1.08 0.49 13.50
CA ILE A 12 -0.76 -0.95 13.55
C ILE A 12 0.70 -1.16 13.97
N GLU A 13 1.65 -0.50 13.31
CA GLU A 13 3.08 -0.59 13.64
C GLU A 13 3.36 -0.22 15.10
N ARG A 14 2.68 0.81 15.62
CA ARG A 14 2.86 1.27 17.01
C ARG A 14 2.16 0.40 18.05
N LYS A 15 0.98 -0.15 17.76
CA LYS A 15 0.08 -0.73 18.78
C LYS A 15 -0.15 -2.24 18.66
N ALA A 16 0.01 -2.82 17.47
CA ALA A 16 -0.40 -4.19 17.21
C ALA A 16 0.73 -5.21 17.39
N ASP A 17 1.96 -4.77 17.74
CA ASP A 17 3.17 -5.61 17.81
C ASP A 17 3.31 -6.52 16.57
N MET A 18 3.01 -5.95 15.40
CA MET A 18 2.98 -6.65 14.12
C MET A 18 4.12 -6.17 13.23
N THR A 19 4.78 -7.12 12.56
CA THR A 19 5.73 -6.83 11.49
C THR A 19 4.97 -6.66 10.18
N LEU A 20 5.21 -5.56 9.47
CA LEU A 20 4.66 -5.35 8.15
C LEU A 20 5.44 -6.16 7.11
N ALA A 21 4.77 -6.67 6.08
CA ALA A 21 5.36 -7.47 5.01
C ALA A 21 6.22 -6.64 4.03
N THR A 22 6.88 -5.60 4.52
CA THR A 22 7.80 -4.71 3.80
C THR A 22 9.24 -5.20 3.97
N PRO A 23 10.17 -4.80 3.07
CA PRO A 23 11.59 -5.13 3.22
C PRO A 23 12.21 -4.76 4.58
N SER A 24 11.73 -3.70 5.24
CA SER A 24 12.23 -3.26 6.54
C SER A 24 11.44 -3.81 7.74
N GLY A 25 10.36 -4.56 7.50
CA GLY A 25 9.41 -4.95 8.55
C GLY A 25 8.54 -3.80 9.09
N LYS A 26 8.76 -2.58 8.59
CA LYS A 26 8.13 -1.32 9.03
C LYS A 26 7.68 -0.48 7.84
N LEU A 27 6.97 0.62 8.09
CA LEU A 27 6.66 1.60 7.05
C LEU A 27 7.93 2.22 6.49
N MET A 28 8.03 2.22 5.15
CA MET A 28 9.19 2.78 4.45
C MET A 28 8.99 4.25 4.03
N GLY A 29 7.74 4.71 3.93
CA GLY A 29 7.38 6.06 3.51
C GLY A 29 7.38 6.26 2.00
N GLU A 30 6.68 7.28 1.52
CA GLU A 30 6.65 7.61 0.09
C GLU A 30 7.96 8.27 -0.39
N ARG A 31 8.27 8.11 -1.67
CA ARG A 31 9.37 8.80 -2.35
C ARG A 31 8.87 9.87 -3.32
N SER A 32 9.81 10.65 -3.87
CA SER A 32 9.57 11.65 -4.91
C SER A 32 8.77 11.10 -6.09
N MET A 33 8.11 12.01 -6.80
CA MET A 33 7.18 11.64 -7.86
C MET A 33 7.88 10.95 -9.04
N TRP A 34 7.30 9.83 -9.48
CA TRP A 34 7.65 9.13 -10.72
C TRP A 34 6.43 8.33 -11.17
N ALA A 35 5.62 8.95 -12.04
CA ALA A 35 4.32 8.45 -12.48
C ALA A 35 4.33 6.99 -12.95
N ASP A 36 5.10 6.67 -14.00
CA ASP A 36 5.11 5.35 -14.61
C ASP A 36 5.52 4.24 -13.63
N LYS A 37 6.55 4.53 -12.83
CA LYS A 37 7.04 3.62 -11.81
C LYS A 37 6.03 3.46 -10.68
N ALA A 38 5.36 4.54 -10.28
CA ALA A 38 4.35 4.52 -9.23
C ALA A 38 3.12 3.71 -9.63
N GLU A 39 2.63 3.83 -10.86
CA GLU A 39 1.49 3.05 -11.38
C GLU A 39 1.79 1.55 -11.34
N ARG A 40 2.95 1.14 -11.84
CA ARG A 40 3.40 -0.26 -11.82
C ARG A 40 3.55 -0.78 -10.38
N LEU A 41 4.30 -0.04 -9.55
CA LEU A 41 4.54 -0.44 -8.16
C LEU A 41 3.27 -0.46 -7.33
N THR A 42 2.28 0.40 -7.62
CA THR A 42 0.99 0.38 -6.92
C THR A 42 0.37 -1.00 -7.03
N MET A 43 0.31 -1.56 -8.24
CA MET A 43 -0.26 -2.89 -8.47
C MET A 43 0.56 -4.00 -7.80
N GLU A 44 1.89 -3.92 -7.87
CA GLU A 44 2.79 -4.92 -7.25
C GLU A 44 2.68 -4.90 -5.71
N ASN A 45 2.63 -3.71 -5.11
CA ASN A 45 2.55 -3.48 -3.67
C ASN A 45 1.15 -3.70 -3.09
N THR A 46 0.14 -3.81 -3.94
CA THR A 46 -1.24 -4.07 -3.52
C THR A 46 -1.39 -5.53 -3.12
N ARG A 47 -1.40 -5.79 -1.81
CA ARG A 47 -1.46 -7.12 -1.19
C ARG A 47 -1.76 -7.04 0.30
N GLN A 48 -1.86 -8.20 0.95
CA GLN A 48 -1.89 -8.29 2.41
C GLN A 48 -0.54 -7.81 2.99
N ILE A 49 -0.59 -6.86 3.92
CA ILE A 49 0.61 -6.28 4.54
C ILE A 49 0.88 -6.86 5.92
N CYS A 50 -0.15 -7.31 6.64
CA CYS A 50 -0.05 -8.12 7.84
C CYS A 50 -1.36 -8.93 7.98
N PRO A 51 -1.43 -9.93 8.88
CA PRO A 51 -2.62 -10.77 9.01
C PRO A 51 -3.91 -9.97 9.12
N GLY A 52 -4.83 -10.21 8.18
CA GLY A 52 -6.14 -9.52 8.11
C GLY A 52 -6.13 -8.09 7.56
N VAL A 53 -4.98 -7.53 7.18
CA VAL A 53 -4.86 -6.14 6.69
C VAL A 53 -4.28 -6.11 5.29
N TYR A 54 -5.01 -5.47 4.37
CA TYR A 54 -4.62 -5.29 2.98
C TYR A 54 -4.40 -3.81 2.67
N VAL A 55 -3.48 -3.54 1.74
CA VAL A 55 -3.19 -2.19 1.27
C VAL A 55 -3.47 -2.07 -0.22
N ALA A 56 -4.01 -0.92 -0.62
CA ALA A 56 -4.31 -0.57 -2.00
C ALA A 56 -3.98 0.90 -2.26
N GLY A 57 -3.93 1.28 -3.54
CA GLY A 57 -3.68 2.64 -3.96
C GLY A 57 -2.39 3.22 -3.37
N MET A 58 -2.41 4.51 -3.05
CA MET A 58 -1.21 5.19 -2.56
C MET A 58 -0.73 4.73 -1.18
N SER A 59 -1.59 4.11 -0.37
CA SER A 59 -1.17 3.49 0.89
C SER A 59 -0.22 2.32 0.65
N ALA A 60 -0.42 1.56 -0.45
CA ALA A 60 0.48 0.49 -0.84
C ALA A 60 1.86 1.05 -1.22
N ASN A 61 1.92 2.06 -2.09
CA ASN A 61 3.21 2.65 -2.44
C ASN A 61 3.93 3.28 -1.24
N ALA A 62 3.23 4.03 -0.40
CA ALA A 62 3.84 4.64 0.78
C ALA A 62 4.33 3.59 1.79
N ALA A 63 3.60 2.50 1.99
CA ALA A 63 4.03 1.42 2.89
C ALA A 63 5.33 0.76 2.42
N PHE A 64 5.47 0.55 1.11
CA PHE A 64 6.56 -0.20 0.48
C PHE A 64 7.72 0.67 -0.05
N GLY A 65 7.74 1.98 0.20
CA GLY A 65 8.87 2.82 -0.24
C GLY A 65 8.76 3.29 -1.69
N GLY A 66 7.57 3.23 -2.29
CA GLY A 66 7.30 3.60 -3.68
C GLY A 66 7.19 5.11 -3.92
N PRO A 67 7.36 5.56 -5.17
CA PRO A 67 7.18 6.96 -5.55
C PRO A 67 5.71 7.37 -5.58
N ARG A 68 5.46 8.68 -5.51
CA ARG A 68 4.15 9.27 -5.83
C ARG A 68 3.89 9.25 -7.33
N MET A 69 2.61 9.20 -7.72
CA MET A 69 2.21 9.09 -9.13
C MET A 69 1.74 10.39 -9.79
N GLY A 70 1.39 11.41 -9.01
CA GLY A 70 0.74 12.62 -9.55
C GLY A 70 -0.74 12.37 -9.90
N PRO A 71 -1.34 13.15 -10.83
CA PRO A 71 -2.76 13.08 -11.15
C PRO A 71 -3.08 11.94 -12.16
N ILE A 72 -2.65 10.73 -11.86
CA ILE A 72 -2.95 9.51 -12.63
C ILE A 72 -3.67 8.53 -11.71
N PHE A 73 -4.75 7.91 -12.19
CA PHE A 73 -5.68 7.15 -11.33
C PHE A 73 -5.92 5.71 -11.79
N GLY A 74 -5.26 5.24 -12.86
CA GLY A 74 -5.43 3.88 -13.39
C GLY A 74 -5.08 2.82 -12.36
N GLY A 75 -3.87 2.88 -11.80
CA GLY A 75 -3.39 2.01 -10.74
C GLY A 75 -4.20 2.13 -9.44
N MET A 76 -4.79 3.29 -9.16
CA MET A 76 -5.68 3.45 -7.99
C MET A 76 -6.93 2.59 -8.12
N LEU A 77 -7.61 2.64 -9.27
CA LEU A 77 -8.82 1.86 -9.50
C LEU A 77 -8.51 0.35 -9.58
N LEU A 78 -7.46 0.00 -10.33
CA LEU A 78 -7.07 -1.40 -10.53
C LEU A 78 -6.58 -2.05 -9.23
N SER A 79 -5.88 -1.31 -8.36
CA SER A 79 -5.48 -1.82 -7.05
C SER A 79 -6.67 -2.09 -6.13
N GLY A 80 -7.68 -1.22 -6.14
CA GLY A 80 -8.91 -1.45 -5.39
C GLY A 80 -9.61 -2.75 -5.81
N ARG A 81 -9.75 -2.98 -7.12
CA ARG A 81 -10.29 -4.24 -7.66
C ARG A 81 -9.46 -5.45 -7.24
N LYS A 82 -8.13 -5.36 -7.36
CA LYS A 82 -7.22 -6.44 -6.96
C LYS A 82 -7.37 -6.81 -5.48
N VAL A 83 -7.45 -5.83 -4.57
CA VAL A 83 -7.66 -6.13 -3.14
C VAL A 83 -9.01 -6.77 -2.89
N ALA A 84 -10.07 -6.29 -3.56
CA ALA A 84 -11.39 -6.91 -3.42
C ALA A 84 -11.36 -8.39 -3.81
N GLU A 85 -10.72 -8.74 -4.93
CA GLU A 85 -10.52 -10.12 -5.38
C GLU A 85 -9.70 -10.94 -4.37
N LEU A 86 -8.62 -10.37 -3.82
CA LEU A 86 -7.80 -11.05 -2.80
C LEU A 86 -8.58 -11.32 -1.51
N ILE A 87 -9.41 -10.37 -1.06
CA ILE A 87 -10.23 -10.52 0.14
C ILE A 87 -11.30 -11.60 -0.09
N LEU A 88 -11.97 -11.59 -1.24
CA LEU A 88 -12.97 -12.60 -1.59
C LEU A 88 -12.38 -14.02 -1.67
N ALA A 89 -11.16 -14.15 -2.19
CA ALA A 89 -10.47 -15.44 -2.26
C ALA A 89 -9.92 -15.93 -0.90
N SER A 90 -9.83 -15.04 0.09
CA SER A 90 -9.36 -15.36 1.45
C SER A 90 -10.52 -15.66 2.43
N SER A 91 -11.76 -15.65 1.93
CA SER A 91 -13.00 -15.89 2.69
C SER A 91 -13.47 -17.34 2.61
#